data_AF-A0A1H3X4G4-F1
#
_entry.id   AF-A0A1H3X4G4-F1
#
_cell.length_a   1.000
_cell.length_b   1.000
_cell.length_c   1.000
_cell.angle_alpha   90.00
_cell.angle_beta   90.00
_cell.angle_gamma   90.00
#
_symmetry.space_group_name_H-M   'P 1'
#
loop_
_entity.id
_entity.type
_entity.pdbx_description
1 polymer ?
#
loop_
_entity_poly.entity_id
_entity_poly.type
_entity_poly.pdbx_seq_one_letter_code
_entity_poly.pdbx_strand_id
1 'polypeptide(L)'
;MEKKAFFLKRLNDHVQYLRQMKGRLDGSNHFEPTTCRMCSLGGWLYGEGQREANAYGESMVELFNALFVPHERFHLASDEALRCQLDGNEIGMRRAFTEMHQLSNTLVNLLLQMDGVSGKVKSQPISAEQA
;
A
#
# COMPACT_ATOMS: atom_id res chain seq x y z
N MET A 1 11.33 2.34 -18.50
CA MET A 1 10.33 1.27 -18.27
C MET A 1 10.22 0.85 -16.80
N GLU A 2 11.00 1.44 -15.87
CA GLU A 2 11.05 1.02 -14.45
C GLU A 2 9.76 1.28 -13.64
N LYS A 3 8.96 2.29 -13.98
CA LYS A 3 7.82 2.70 -13.12
C LYS A 3 6.61 1.77 -13.16
N LYS A 4 6.35 1.06 -14.27
CA LYS A 4 5.34 -0.02 -14.30
C LYS A 4 5.73 -1.17 -13.37
N ALA A 5 7.02 -1.46 -13.26
CA ALA A 5 7.53 -2.47 -12.34
C ALA A 5 7.40 -2.03 -10.88
N PHE A 6 7.41 -0.72 -10.58
CA PHE A 6 7.24 -0.20 -9.21
C PHE A 6 5.88 -0.60 -8.62
N PHE A 7 4.76 -0.22 -9.25
CA PHE A 7 3.42 -0.48 -8.72
C PHE A 7 3.10 -1.98 -8.65
N LEU A 8 3.49 -2.75 -9.66
CA LEU A 8 3.33 -4.20 -9.67
C LEU A 8 4.15 -4.88 -8.56
N LYS A 9 5.36 -4.39 -8.28
CA LYS A 9 6.17 -4.88 -7.15
C LYS A 9 5.48 -4.60 -5.81
N ARG A 10 4.87 -3.42 -5.62
CA ARG A 10 4.11 -3.12 -4.39
C ARG A 10 2.90 -4.02 -4.20
N LEU A 11 2.19 -4.32 -5.29
CA LEU A 11 1.08 -5.27 -5.25
C LEU A 11 1.57 -6.67 -4.85
N ASN A 12 2.70 -7.11 -5.40
CA ASN A 12 3.31 -8.38 -5.02
C ASN A 12 3.73 -8.40 -3.54
N ASP A 13 4.45 -7.37 -3.08
CA ASP A 13 4.87 -7.21 -1.68
C ASP A 13 3.66 -7.32 -0.74
N HIS A 14 2.55 -6.67 -1.10
CA HIS A 14 1.29 -6.70 -0.37
C HIS A 14 0.68 -8.10 -0.28
N VAL A 15 0.56 -8.81 -1.41
CA VAL A 15 0.02 -10.20 -1.44
C VAL A 15 0.88 -11.14 -0.60
N GLN A 16 2.21 -11.01 -0.67
CA GLN A 16 3.11 -11.81 0.16
C GLN A 16 2.96 -11.50 1.65
N TYR A 17 2.73 -10.24 2.02
CA TYR A 17 2.48 -9.85 3.41
C TYR A 17 1.21 -10.51 3.95
N LEU A 18 0.08 -10.41 3.25
CA LEU A 18 -1.17 -11.04 3.68
C LEU A 18 -1.05 -12.55 3.82
N ARG A 19 -0.36 -13.21 2.88
CA ARG A 19 -0.10 -14.65 2.94
C ARG A 19 0.73 -15.02 4.16
N GLN A 20 1.80 -14.27 4.44
CA GLN A 20 2.66 -14.53 5.59
C GLN A 20 1.92 -14.28 6.91
N MET A 21 1.16 -13.18 7.00
CA MET A 21 0.31 -12.90 8.16
C MET A 21 -0.71 -14.01 8.38
N LYS A 22 -1.41 -14.46 7.34
CA LYS A 22 -2.33 -15.60 7.47
C LYS A 22 -1.62 -16.81 8.05
N GLY A 23 -0.45 -17.15 7.51
CA GLY A 23 0.32 -18.28 7.99
C GLY A 23 0.76 -18.13 9.45
N ARG A 24 1.04 -16.90 9.91
CA ARG A 24 1.33 -16.59 11.30
C ARG A 24 0.11 -16.81 12.19
N LEU A 25 -1.04 -16.28 11.77
CA LEU A 25 -2.31 -16.42 12.50
C LEU A 25 -2.77 -17.88 12.60
N ASP A 26 -2.54 -18.66 11.55
CA ASP A 26 -2.83 -20.11 11.51
C ASP A 26 -1.76 -20.96 12.23
N GLY A 27 -0.69 -20.35 12.77
CA GLY A 27 0.41 -21.05 13.46
C GLY A 27 1.36 -21.83 12.55
N SER A 28 1.26 -21.64 11.23
CA SER A 28 2.05 -22.34 10.22
C SER A 28 3.40 -21.69 9.90
N ASN A 29 3.67 -20.47 10.38
CA ASN A 29 4.96 -19.79 10.25
C ASN A 29 5.25 -18.84 11.43
N HIS A 30 6.47 -18.29 11.46
CA HIS A 30 6.94 -17.32 12.46
C HIS A 30 7.09 -15.91 11.89
N PHE A 31 6.20 -15.49 10.99
CA PHE A 31 6.27 -14.16 10.42
C PHE A 31 6.02 -13.09 11.49
N GLU A 32 6.91 -12.10 11.56
CA GLU A 32 6.79 -10.93 12.43
C GLU A 32 6.44 -9.70 11.58
N PRO A 33 5.30 -9.03 11.83
CA PRO A 33 4.87 -7.88 11.05
C PRO A 33 5.85 -6.71 11.22
N THR A 34 6.11 -6.02 10.10
CA THR A 34 6.92 -4.79 10.10
C THR A 34 6.06 -3.57 10.41
N THR A 35 6.71 -2.51 10.90
CA THR A 35 6.03 -1.22 11.13
C THR A 35 5.70 -0.53 9.81
N CYS A 36 4.69 0.34 9.85
CA CYS A 36 4.22 1.12 8.69
C CYS A 36 5.36 1.83 7.92
N ARG A 37 6.40 2.32 8.60
CA ARG A 37 7.51 3.04 7.91
C ARG A 37 8.60 2.13 7.38
N MET A 38 8.70 0.90 7.88
CA MET A 38 9.75 -0.05 7.53
C MET A 38 9.35 -0.96 6.36
N CYS A 39 8.08 -1.02 6.01
CA CYS A 39 7.66 -1.73 4.81
C CYS A 39 8.10 -0.94 3.56
N SER A 40 8.26 -1.65 2.45
CA SER A 40 8.80 -1.05 1.25
C SER A 40 7.93 0.08 0.68
N LEU A 41 6.60 0.03 0.87
CA LEU A 41 5.67 1.12 0.53
C LEU A 41 5.86 2.31 1.48
N GLY A 42 5.96 2.06 2.79
CA GLY A 42 6.25 3.07 3.81
C GLY A 42 7.55 3.82 3.55
N GLY A 43 8.64 3.11 3.27
CA GLY A 43 9.92 3.72 2.93
C GLY A 43 9.84 4.67 1.72
N TRP A 44 8.94 4.37 0.77
CA TRP A 44 8.67 5.28 -0.35
C TRP A 44 7.76 6.45 0.04
N LEU A 45 6.65 6.20 0.75
CA LEU A 45 5.72 7.24 1.23
C LEU A 45 6.42 8.31 2.07
N TYR A 46 7.28 7.88 2.98
CA TYR A 46 8.00 8.77 3.90
C TYR A 46 9.36 9.26 3.38
N GLY A 47 9.75 8.84 2.17
CA GLY A 47 11.00 9.23 1.52
C GLY A 47 10.74 9.99 0.23
N GLU A 48 11.04 9.34 -0.89
CA GLU A 48 11.08 9.95 -2.22
C GLU A 48 9.68 10.18 -2.84
N GLY A 49 8.64 9.55 -2.28
CA GLY A 49 7.31 9.45 -2.89
C GLY A 49 6.61 10.78 -3.12
N GLN A 50 6.72 11.74 -2.19
CA GLN A 50 6.11 13.07 -2.36
C GLN A 50 6.72 13.81 -3.55
N ARG A 51 8.05 13.76 -3.69
CA ARG A 51 8.75 14.42 -4.80
C ARG A 51 8.40 13.77 -6.13
N GLU A 52 8.29 12.44 -6.16
CA GLU A 52 7.82 11.72 -7.35
C GLU A 52 6.38 12.07 -7.70
N ALA A 53 5.48 12.15 -6.72
CA ALA A 53 4.08 12.52 -6.93
C ALA A 53 3.94 13.93 -7.50
N ASN A 54 4.69 14.90 -6.95
CA ASN A 54 4.71 16.29 -7.42
C ASN A 54 5.08 16.39 -8.92
N ALA A 55 5.92 15.49 -9.43
CA ALA A 55 6.33 15.50 -10.84
C ALA A 55 5.19 15.12 -11.83
N TYR A 56 4.06 14.62 -11.34
CA TYR A 56 2.90 14.24 -12.15
C TYR A 56 1.71 15.19 -12.03
N GLY A 57 1.79 16.20 -11.15
CA GLY A 57 0.74 17.19 -10.94
C GLY A 57 -0.23 16.85 -9.80
N GLU A 58 -1.20 17.73 -9.59
CA GLU A 58 -2.07 17.77 -8.40
C GLU A 58 -2.86 16.48 -8.18
N SER A 59 -3.45 15.89 -9.22
CA SER A 59 -4.21 14.64 -9.08
C SER A 59 -3.37 13.45 -8.60
N MET A 60 -2.07 13.41 -8.93
CA MET A 60 -1.17 12.39 -8.38
C MET A 60 -0.87 12.65 -6.90
N VAL A 61 -0.71 13.92 -6.51
CA VAL A 61 -0.46 14.32 -5.12
C VAL A 61 -1.65 13.99 -4.24
N GLU A 62 -2.88 14.19 -4.71
CA GLU A 62 -4.10 13.80 -4.00
C GLU A 62 -4.15 12.28 -3.74
N LEU A 63 -3.90 11.49 -4.78
CA LEU A 63 -3.86 10.03 -4.67
C LEU A 63 -2.73 9.56 -3.75
N PHE A 64 -1.57 10.20 -3.81
CA PHE A 64 -0.44 9.94 -2.92
C PHE A 64 -0.81 10.19 -1.45
N ASN A 65 -1.41 11.35 -1.16
CA ASN A 65 -1.84 11.70 0.19
C ASN A 65 -2.93 10.75 0.72
N ALA A 66 -3.80 10.25 -0.18
CA ALA A 66 -4.82 9.27 0.17
C ALA A 66 -4.26 7.90 0.60
N LEU A 67 -2.99 7.59 0.33
CA LEU A 67 -2.37 6.32 0.75
C LEU A 67 -2.07 6.26 2.25
N PHE A 68 -1.75 7.38 2.90
CA PHE A 68 -1.19 7.38 4.26
C PHE A 68 -2.12 6.75 5.30
N VAL A 69 -3.38 7.22 5.35
CA VAL A 69 -4.36 6.76 6.35
C VAL A 69 -4.69 5.27 6.22
N PRO A 70 -5.09 4.73 5.05
CA PRO A 70 -5.37 3.31 4.93
C PRO A 70 -4.12 2.45 5.15
N HIS A 71 -2.93 2.98 4.84
CA HIS A 71 -1.67 2.28 5.08
C HIS A 71 -1.32 2.15 6.56
N GLU A 72 -1.44 3.23 7.34
CA GLU A 72 -1.28 3.16 8.79
C GLU A 72 -2.30 2.23 9.43
N ARG A 73 -3.57 2.36 9.06
CA ARG A 73 -4.64 1.48 9.57
C ARG A 73 -4.39 0.01 9.24
N PHE A 74 -3.81 -0.29 8.07
CA PHE A 74 -3.49 -1.66 7.68
C PHE A 74 -2.51 -2.30 8.66
N HIS A 75 -1.46 -1.56 9.02
CA HIS A 75 -0.47 -2.03 10.00
C HIS A 75 -1.06 -2.12 11.42
N LEU A 76 -1.90 -1.16 11.83
CA LEU A 76 -2.60 -1.25 13.11
C LEU A 76 -3.51 -2.47 13.20
N ALA A 77 -4.25 -2.79 12.14
CA ALA A 77 -5.09 -3.99 12.06
C ALA A 77 -4.25 -5.29 12.07
N SER A 78 -3.05 -5.25 11.48
CA SER A 78 -2.05 -6.32 11.54
C SER A 78 -1.63 -6.63 12.98
N ASP A 79 -1.26 -5.59 13.72
CA ASP A 79 -0.83 -5.70 15.12
C ASP A 79 -1.99 -6.16 16.02
N GLU A 80 -3.20 -5.66 15.78
CA GLU A 80 -4.41 -6.07 16.50
C GLU A 80 -4.76 -7.54 16.24
N ALA A 81 -4.61 -8.03 15.00
CA ALA A 81 -4.84 -9.43 14.68
C ALA A 81 -3.86 -10.34 15.43
N LEU A 82 -2.58 -9.95 15.49
CA LEU A 82 -1.55 -10.67 16.23
C LEU A 82 -1.82 -10.65 17.74
N ARG A 83 -2.20 -9.49 18.29
CA ARG A 83 -2.56 -9.37 19.71
C ARG A 83 -3.73 -10.27 20.06
N CYS A 84 -4.80 -10.24 19.26
CA CYS A 84 -5.95 -11.11 19.46
C CYS A 84 -5.61 -12.60 19.35
N GLN A 85 -4.68 -12.98 18.47
CA GLN A 85 -4.18 -14.36 18.38
C GLN A 85 -3.48 -14.77 19.68
N LEU A 86 -2.59 -13.93 20.21
CA LEU A 86 -1.86 -14.19 21.46
C LEU A 86 -2.79 -14.28 22.67
N ASP A 87 -3.86 -13.48 22.67
CA ASP A 87 -4.89 -13.46 23.71
C ASP A 87 -5.92 -14.60 23.55
N GLY A 88 -5.83 -15.43 22.50
CA GLY A 88 -6.81 -16.49 22.20
C GLY A 88 -8.19 -15.97 21.74
N ASN A 89 -8.28 -14.69 21.39
CA ASN A 89 -9.52 -14.04 20.92
C ASN A 89 -9.72 -14.25 19.41
N GLU A 90 -10.27 -15.41 19.04
CA GLU A 90 -10.48 -15.76 17.64
C GLU A 90 -11.39 -14.79 16.88
N ILE A 91 -12.43 -14.25 17.55
CA ILE A 91 -13.37 -13.30 16.92
C ILE A 91 -12.66 -11.98 16.63
N GLY A 92 -11.90 -11.45 17.59
CA GLY A 92 -11.11 -10.24 17.43
C GLY A 92 -10.08 -10.40 16.30
N MET A 93 -9.35 -11.52 16.30
CA MET A 93 -8.37 -11.85 15.27
C MET A 93 -9.00 -11.86 13.88
N ARG A 94 -10.14 -12.54 13.71
CA ARG A 94 -10.83 -12.63 12.41
C ARG A 94 -11.36 -11.28 11.94
N ARG A 95 -11.85 -10.44 12.85
CA ARG A 95 -12.30 -9.07 12.53
C ARG A 95 -11.14 -8.20 12.07
N ALA A 96 -10.05 -8.15 12.83
CA ALA A 96 -8.87 -7.39 12.48
C ALA A 96 -8.26 -7.86 11.15
N PHE A 97 -8.17 -9.18 10.93
CA PHE A 97 -7.70 -9.73 9.66
C PHE A 97 -8.63 -9.40 8.47
N THR A 98 -9.94 -9.31 8.70
CA THR A 98 -10.90 -8.87 7.68
C THR A 98 -10.70 -7.39 7.35
N GLU A 99 -10.49 -6.54 8.36
CA GLU A 99 -10.16 -5.13 8.16
C GLU A 99 -8.87 -4.97 7.36
N MET A 100 -7.84 -5.79 7.63
CA MET A 100 -6.62 -5.80 6.81
C MET A 100 -6.92 -6.05 5.32
N HIS A 101 -7.82 -6.98 4.98
CA HIS A 101 -8.20 -7.24 3.58
C HIS A 101 -8.95 -6.07 2.94
N GLN A 102 -9.79 -5.38 3.70
CA GLN A 102 -10.51 -4.21 3.19
C GLN A 102 -9.53 -3.06 2.92
N LEU A 103 -8.65 -2.76 3.87
CA LEU A 103 -7.63 -1.71 3.75
C LEU A 103 -6.62 -2.02 2.65
N SER A 104 -6.24 -3.29 2.53
CA SER A 104 -5.48 -3.84 1.41
C SER A 104 -6.10 -3.46 0.06
N ASN A 105 -7.38 -3.77 -0.14
CA ASN A 105 -8.08 -3.48 -1.39
C ASN A 105 -8.11 -1.96 -1.66
N THR A 106 -8.32 -1.14 -0.63
CA THR A 106 -8.23 0.32 -0.74
C THR A 106 -6.86 0.77 -1.24
N LEU A 107 -5.77 0.27 -0.64
CA LEU A 107 -4.40 0.60 -1.05
C LEU A 107 -4.12 0.18 -2.49
N VAL A 108 -4.51 -1.03 -2.86
CA VAL A 108 -4.34 -1.54 -4.24
C VAL A 108 -5.09 -0.67 -5.24
N ASN A 109 -6.34 -0.29 -4.95
CA ASN A 109 -7.13 0.57 -5.83
C ASN A 109 -6.52 1.96 -6.00
N LEU A 110 -5.95 2.55 -4.94
CA LEU A 110 -5.23 3.83 -5.02
C LEU A 110 -3.97 3.70 -5.89
N LEU A 111 -3.16 2.65 -5.69
CA LEU A 111 -1.96 2.40 -6.49
C LEU A 111 -2.28 2.18 -7.98
N LEU A 112 -3.38 1.48 -8.29
CA LEU A 112 -3.83 1.30 -9.68
C LEU A 112 -4.31 2.61 -10.32
N GLN A 113 -4.99 3.47 -9.56
CA GLN A 113 -5.36 4.81 -10.04
C GLN A 113 -4.12 5.66 -10.35
N MET A 114 -3.10 5.60 -9.47
CA MET A 114 -1.83 6.29 -9.70
C MET A 114 -1.11 5.78 -10.95
N ASP A 115 -1.06 4.47 -11.18
CA ASP A 115 -0.50 3.90 -12.42
C ASP A 115 -1.23 4.44 -13.66
N GLY A 116 -2.57 4.49 -13.61
CA GLY A 116 -3.41 5.06 -14.67
C GLY A 116 -3.11 6.54 -14.96
N VAL A 117 -2.96 7.37 -13.93
CA VAL A 117 -2.57 8.78 -14.08
C VAL A 117 -1.17 8.89 -14.69
N SER A 118 -0.22 8.09 -14.20
CA SER A 118 1.16 8.09 -14.69
C SER A 118 1.28 7.67 -16.16
N GLY A 119 0.35 6.83 -16.64
CA GLY A 119 0.23 6.42 -18.03
C GLY A 119 -0.33 7.51 -18.95
N LYS A 120 -1.33 8.27 -18.48
CA LYS A 120 -1.99 9.34 -19.27
C LYS A 120 -1.10 10.57 -19.48
N VAL A 121 -0.23 10.91 -18.52
CA VAL A 121 0.69 12.05 -18.63
C VAL A 121 1.71 11.88 -19.77
N LYS A 122 2.04 10.65 -20.17
CA LYS A 122 2.94 10.39 -21.31
C LYS A 122 2.32 10.64 -22.69
N SER A 123 1.01 10.88 -22.75
CA SER A 123 0.25 11.01 -24.02
C SER A 123 -0.19 12.43 -24.37
N GLN A 124 0.19 13.46 -23.61
CA GLN A 124 0.00 14.84 -24.04
C GLN A 124 1.26 15.33 -24.78
N PRO A 125 1.19 15.59 -26.10
CA PRO A 125 2.25 16.33 -26.76
C PRO A 125 2.24 17.75 -26.21
N ILE A 126 3.42 18.25 -25.86
CA ILE A 126 3.66 19.65 -25.55
C ILE A 126 3.40 20.40 -26.86
N SER A 127 2.20 20.94 -27.04
CA SER A 127 1.95 21.92 -28.10
C SER A 127 2.77 23.15 -27.75
N ALA A 128 3.94 23.25 -28.37
CA ALA A 128 4.72 24.48 -28.41
C ALA A 128 3.92 25.49 -29.24
N GLU A 129 3.17 26.34 -28.55
CA GLU A 129 2.63 27.56 -29.11
C GLU A 129 3.80 28.54 -29.24
N GLN A 130 4.40 28.59 -30.43
CA GLN A 130 5.29 29.67 -30.84
C GLN A 130 4.48 30.63 -31.69
N ALA A 131 4.17 31.78 -31.09
CA ALA A 131 3.89 33.03 -31.77
C ALA A 131 5.20 33.76 -32.09
#